data_AF-A0A8H6F2H0-F1
#
_entry.id   AF-A0A8H6F2H0-F1
#
_cell.length_a   1.000
_cell.length_b   1.000
_cell.length_c   1.000
_cell.angle_alpha   90.00
_cell.angle_beta   90.00
_cell.angle_gamma   90.00
#
_symmetry.space_group_name_H-M   'P 1'
#
loop_
_entity.id
_entity.type
_entity.pdbx_description
1 polymer ?
#
loop_
_entity_poly.entity_id
_entity_poly.type
_entity_poly.pdbx_seq_one_letter_code
_entity_poly.pdbx_strand_id
1 'polypeptide(L)'
;MSRPATAFQKVLDKVGSVFSSTETSRSQHDSQLDDKATNIFSVSSQKLYSKLSKMLKIETRSKNLKMELCNDFGVWGQSIPNLESSAFVKEFSALLNTQINNQTILQEKMERLKLSLSFVNEREKKQKGLITAKLKLEKQLKEAKAKFGPNASNTILLNEKAEEVDCNLQVVEQQYIRSIINDLKDALIDYAYSMSAAARKQKIQVVVLSST
;
A
#
# COMPACT_ATOMS: atom_id res chain seq x y z
N MET A 1 -32.70 -20.91 18.54
CA MET A 1 -31.40 -20.82 19.25
C MET A 1 -30.36 -20.28 18.28
N SER A 2 -29.94 -19.02 18.44
CA SER A 2 -29.00 -18.34 17.52
C SER A 2 -27.56 -18.64 17.95
N ARG A 3 -26.73 -19.12 17.01
CA ARG A 3 -25.31 -19.40 17.27
C ARG A 3 -24.55 -18.09 17.51
N PRO A 4 -23.64 -18.03 18.50
CA PRO A 4 -22.83 -16.84 18.71
C PRO A 4 -21.82 -16.66 17.57
N ALA A 5 -21.84 -15.48 16.95
CA ALA A 5 -20.90 -15.11 15.89
C ALA A 5 -19.46 -15.02 16.43
N THR A 6 -18.55 -15.78 15.82
CA THR A 6 -17.11 -15.78 16.13
C THR A 6 -16.48 -14.42 15.80
N ALA A 7 -15.45 -14.03 16.56
CA ALA A 7 -14.78 -12.74 16.47
C ALA A 7 -14.38 -12.30 15.05
N PHE A 8 -14.10 -13.25 14.15
CA PHE A 8 -13.80 -12.98 12.73
C PHE A 8 -14.98 -12.38 11.95
N GLN A 9 -16.22 -12.78 12.24
CA GLN A 9 -17.41 -12.24 11.57
C GLN A 9 -17.63 -10.77 11.92
N LYS A 10 -17.39 -10.41 13.20
CA LYS A 10 -17.49 -9.03 13.70
C LYS A 10 -16.44 -8.08 13.11
N VAL A 11 -15.30 -8.62 12.65
CA VAL A 11 -14.24 -7.83 12.01
C VAL A 11 -14.55 -7.59 10.53
N LEU A 12 -15.09 -8.58 9.82
CA LEU A 12 -15.51 -8.43 8.42
C LEU A 12 -16.66 -7.42 8.27
N ASP A 13 -17.66 -7.46 9.14
CA ASP A 13 -18.78 -6.51 9.11
C ASP A 13 -18.32 -5.06 9.39
N LYS A 14 -17.25 -4.89 10.17
CA LYS A 14 -16.68 -3.57 10.48
C LYS A 14 -15.80 -3.00 9.35
N VAL A 15 -15.21 -3.86 8.51
CA VAL A 15 -14.43 -3.43 7.34
C VAL A 15 -15.34 -3.16 6.13
N GLY A 16 -16.44 -3.91 5.99
CA GLY A 16 -17.45 -3.66 4.94
C GLY A 16 -18.18 -2.32 5.10
N SER A 17 -18.38 -1.87 6.35
CA SER A 17 -19.07 -0.60 6.64
C SER A 17 -18.27 0.66 6.30
N VAL A 18 -16.95 0.57 6.07
CA VAL A 18 -16.11 1.74 5.75
C VAL A 18 -16.18 2.10 4.26
N PHE A 19 -16.70 1.20 3.41
CA PHE A 19 -16.75 1.39 1.95
C PHE A 19 -18.11 1.81 1.39
N SER A 20 -19.14 2.01 2.23
CA SER A 20 -20.45 2.52 1.79
C SER A 20 -20.65 3.94 2.32
N SER A 21 -20.27 4.95 1.52
CA SER A 21 -20.56 6.36 1.80
C SER A 21 -21.36 6.96 0.65
N THR A 22 -22.68 6.88 0.77
CA THR A 22 -23.70 7.68 0.07
C THR A 22 -25.01 7.37 0.81
N GLU A 23 -25.88 8.28 1.26
CA GLU A 23 -26.19 9.68 0.94
C GLU A 23 -26.74 10.35 2.20
N THR A 24 -26.59 11.68 2.35
CA THR A 24 -27.66 12.47 2.99
C THR A 24 -27.69 13.88 2.40
N SER A 25 -28.92 14.32 2.17
CA SER A 25 -29.38 15.39 1.31
C SER A 25 -29.00 16.82 1.74
N ARG A 26 -28.97 17.70 0.72
CA ARG A 26 -28.98 19.17 0.74
C ARG A 26 -29.87 19.79 1.84
N SER A 27 -29.34 20.79 2.54
CA SER A 27 -30.02 22.07 2.75
C SER A 27 -29.05 23.24 2.98
N GLN A 28 -29.23 24.28 2.14
CA GLN A 28 -29.09 25.73 2.39
C GLN A 28 -27.82 26.33 3.02
N HIS A 29 -27.13 27.14 2.18
CA HIS A 29 -26.80 28.57 2.39
C HIS A 29 -26.26 28.99 3.78
N ASP A 30 -24.96 29.25 3.91
CA ASP A 30 -24.41 30.62 4.00
C ASP A 30 -22.87 30.59 4.10
N SER A 31 -22.29 31.74 3.80
CA SER A 31 -20.89 32.07 3.60
C SER A 31 -20.07 31.98 4.90
N GLN A 32 -19.07 31.11 4.96
CA GLN A 32 -17.89 31.37 5.81
C GLN A 32 -16.70 30.52 5.36
N LEU A 33 -15.60 31.21 5.03
CA LEU A 33 -14.28 30.65 4.82
C LEU A 33 -13.80 30.02 6.13
N ASP A 34 -14.01 28.72 6.28
CA ASP A 34 -13.52 27.94 7.41
C ASP A 34 -12.18 27.28 7.03
N ASP A 35 -11.11 28.07 7.17
CA ASP A 35 -9.71 27.72 6.89
C ASP A 35 -9.10 26.80 7.99
N LYS A 36 -9.91 25.97 8.65
CA LYS A 36 -9.47 25.29 9.89
C LYS A 36 -10.17 23.98 10.26
N ALA A 37 -10.50 23.09 9.32
CA ALA A 37 -10.95 21.74 9.70
C ALA A 37 -10.84 20.67 8.60
N THR A 38 -9.65 20.45 8.03
CA THR A 38 -9.36 19.18 7.34
C THR A 38 -7.90 18.79 7.55
N ASN A 39 -7.51 18.62 8.81
CA ASN A 39 -6.45 17.67 9.14
C ASN A 39 -7.00 16.25 8.95
N ILE A 40 -7.39 15.92 7.70
CA ILE A 40 -7.58 14.55 7.27
C ILE A 40 -6.20 13.93 7.45
N PHE A 41 -6.09 12.92 8.30
CA PHE A 41 -4.86 12.17 8.56
C PHE A 41 -4.18 11.82 7.23
N SER A 42 -3.22 12.65 6.80
CA SER A 42 -2.55 12.42 5.53
C SER A 42 -1.51 11.32 5.74
N VAL A 43 -1.73 10.20 5.06
CA VAL A 43 -0.77 9.09 5.06
C VAL A 43 0.13 9.29 3.85
N SER A 44 1.43 9.52 4.11
CA SER A 44 2.42 9.62 3.03
C SER A 44 2.79 8.25 2.47
N SER A 45 3.24 8.23 1.22
CA SER A 45 3.79 7.02 0.58
C SER A 45 4.99 6.46 1.35
N GLN A 46 5.83 7.31 1.97
CA GLN A 46 6.90 6.88 2.88
C GLN A 46 6.38 6.02 4.05
N LYS A 47 5.24 6.40 4.63
CA LYS A 47 4.64 5.67 5.75
C LYS A 47 4.13 4.29 5.29
N LEU A 48 3.56 4.21 4.09
CA LEU A 48 3.15 2.95 3.47
C LEU A 48 4.37 2.06 3.17
N TYR A 49 5.40 2.61 2.52
CA TYR A 49 6.66 1.92 2.23
C TYR A 49 7.29 1.32 3.49
N SER A 50 7.32 2.11 4.58
CA SER A 50 7.92 1.69 5.85
C SER A 50 7.14 0.53 6.49
N LYS A 51 5.81 0.55 6.41
CA LYS A 51 4.96 -0.55 6.88
C LYS A 51 5.16 -1.81 6.05
N LEU A 52 5.14 -1.67 4.72
CA LEU A 52 5.34 -2.79 3.80
C LEU A 52 6.72 -3.46 3.99
N SER A 53 7.77 -2.65 4.17
CA SER A 53 9.12 -3.14 4.48
C SER A 53 9.19 -3.94 5.78
N LYS A 54 8.42 -3.53 6.81
CA LYS A 54 8.33 -4.29 8.07
C LYS A 54 7.58 -5.60 7.87
N MET A 55 6.48 -5.59 7.11
CA MET A 55 5.71 -6.79 6.78
C MET A 55 6.58 -7.83 6.07
N LEU A 56 7.31 -7.44 5.02
CA LEU A 56 8.22 -8.33 4.28
C LEU A 56 9.26 -9.01 5.17
N LYS A 57 9.85 -8.27 6.14
CA LYS A 57 10.78 -8.84 7.12
C LYS A 57 10.13 -9.89 8.02
N ILE A 58 8.92 -9.60 8.51
CA ILE A 58 8.16 -10.53 9.36
C ILE A 58 7.78 -11.78 8.56
N GLU A 59 7.30 -11.60 7.32
CA GLU A 59 6.92 -12.71 6.45
C GLU A 59 8.11 -13.59 6.08
N THR A 60 9.29 -13.02 5.85
CA THR A 60 10.52 -13.79 5.60
C THR A 60 10.85 -14.70 6.78
N ARG A 61 10.79 -14.17 8.01
CA ARG A 61 10.99 -14.96 9.24
C ARG A 61 9.92 -16.05 9.38
N SER A 62 8.65 -15.70 9.14
CA SER A 62 7.54 -16.65 9.18
C SER A 62 7.71 -17.77 8.15
N LYS A 63 8.17 -17.45 6.94
CA LYS A 63 8.45 -18.44 5.89
C LYS A 63 9.52 -19.44 6.34
N ASN A 64 10.61 -18.98 6.94
CA ASN A 64 11.68 -19.86 7.44
C ASN A 64 11.16 -20.84 8.50
N LEU A 65 10.40 -20.34 9.49
CA LEU A 65 9.77 -21.19 10.49
C LEU A 65 8.79 -22.21 9.89
N LYS A 66 8.04 -21.82 8.84
CA LYS A 66 7.16 -22.75 8.12
C LYS A 66 7.96 -23.84 7.39
N MET A 67 9.12 -23.51 6.81
CA MET A 67 9.99 -24.51 6.16
C MET A 67 10.54 -25.50 7.17
N GLU A 68 11.00 -25.04 8.34
CA GLU A 68 11.45 -25.89 9.44
C GLU A 68 10.32 -26.83 9.88
N LEU A 69 9.12 -26.29 10.15
CA LEU A 69 7.94 -27.08 10.51
C LEU A 69 7.56 -28.10 9.44
N CYS A 70 7.62 -27.72 8.16
CA CYS A 70 7.35 -28.61 7.03
C CYS A 70 8.31 -29.79 6.98
N ASN A 71 9.60 -29.54 7.23
CA ASN A 71 10.63 -30.57 7.33
C ASN A 71 10.38 -31.49 8.53
N ASP A 72 10.04 -30.92 9.69
CA ASP A 72 9.73 -31.69 10.90
C ASP A 72 8.54 -32.63 10.70
N PHE A 73 7.46 -32.18 10.04
CA PHE A 73 6.35 -33.05 9.65
C PHE A 73 6.79 -34.17 8.70
N GLY A 74 7.70 -33.88 7.77
CA GLY A 74 8.24 -34.87 6.84
C GLY A 74 9.00 -35.99 7.56
N VAL A 75 9.87 -35.62 8.50
CA VAL A 75 10.66 -36.56 9.33
C VAL A 75 9.77 -37.32 10.30
N TRP A 76 8.89 -36.61 11.02
CA TRP A 76 7.96 -37.24 11.96
C TRP A 76 7.03 -38.22 11.26
N GLY A 77 6.51 -37.86 10.08
CA GLY A 77 5.67 -38.74 9.26
C GLY A 77 6.36 -40.03 8.81
N GLN A 78 7.69 -40.09 8.73
CA GLN A 78 8.44 -41.33 8.48
C GLN A 78 8.53 -42.24 9.70
N SER A 79 8.41 -41.69 10.90
CA SER A 79 8.55 -42.41 12.16
C SER A 79 7.22 -43.00 12.65
N ILE A 80 6.10 -42.74 11.96
CA ILE A 80 4.77 -43.23 12.33
C ILE A 80 4.59 -44.66 11.83
N PRO A 81 4.37 -45.66 12.72
CA PRO A 81 4.26 -47.07 12.32
C PRO A 81 3.01 -47.38 11.48
N ASN A 82 1.90 -46.69 11.75
CA ASN A 82 0.67 -46.85 11.00
C ASN A 82 0.79 -46.14 9.64
N LEU A 83 0.74 -46.90 8.55
CA LEU A 83 0.96 -46.39 7.20
C LEU A 83 -0.02 -45.29 6.78
N GLU A 84 -1.29 -45.43 7.13
CA GLU A 84 -2.35 -44.45 6.85
C GLU A 84 -2.09 -43.12 7.58
N SER A 85 -1.75 -43.18 8.86
CA SER A 85 -1.39 -42.01 9.67
C SER A 85 -0.10 -41.35 9.16
N SER A 86 0.90 -42.15 8.74
CA SER A 86 2.12 -41.66 8.09
C SER A 86 1.79 -40.93 6.78
N ALA A 87 0.91 -41.50 5.96
CA ALA A 87 0.49 -40.92 4.69
C ALA A 87 -0.21 -39.57 4.91
N PHE A 88 -1.16 -39.50 5.85
CA PHE A 88 -1.87 -38.27 6.21
C PHE A 88 -0.90 -37.14 6.60
N VAL A 89 0.09 -37.43 7.45
CA VAL A 89 1.09 -36.44 7.87
C VAL A 89 1.98 -35.98 6.70
N LYS A 90 2.37 -36.90 5.82
CA LYS A 90 3.18 -36.59 4.63
C LYS A 90 2.40 -35.75 3.61
N GLU A 91 1.12 -36.03 3.41
CA GLU A 91 0.23 -35.22 2.57
C GLU A 91 0.06 -33.80 3.12
N PHE A 92 -0.10 -33.65 4.44
CA PHE A 92 -0.13 -32.34 5.08
C PHE A 92 1.21 -31.59 4.91
N SER A 93 2.35 -32.26 5.06
CA SER A 93 3.67 -31.67 4.78
C SER A 93 3.75 -31.17 3.32
N ALA A 94 3.26 -31.95 2.35
CA ALA A 94 3.23 -31.55 0.94
C ALA A 94 2.33 -30.32 0.68
N LEU A 95 1.18 -30.25 1.37
CA LEU A 95 0.31 -29.06 1.35
C LEU A 95 1.04 -27.83 1.89
N LEU A 96 1.70 -27.96 3.04
CA LEU A 96 2.43 -26.88 3.68
C LEU A 96 3.57 -26.38 2.77
N ASN A 97 4.30 -27.28 2.13
CA ASN A 97 5.31 -26.93 1.13
C ASN A 97 4.73 -26.14 -0.04
N THR A 98 3.55 -26.53 -0.52
CA THR A 98 2.87 -25.78 -1.60
C THR A 98 2.44 -24.39 -1.15
N GLN A 99 1.96 -24.24 0.08
CA GLN A 99 1.66 -22.93 0.67
C GLN A 99 2.92 -22.04 0.74
N ILE A 100 4.06 -22.59 1.18
CA ILE A 100 5.34 -21.88 1.27
C ILE A 100 5.79 -21.38 -0.12
N ASN A 101 5.66 -22.22 -1.15
CA ASN A 101 5.98 -21.85 -2.53
C ASN A 101 5.09 -20.71 -3.03
N ASN A 102 3.77 -20.79 -2.78
CA ASN A 102 2.85 -19.70 -3.14
C ASN A 102 3.17 -18.40 -2.39
N GLN A 103 3.56 -18.49 -1.12
CA GLN A 103 3.96 -17.32 -0.32
C GLN A 103 5.21 -16.64 -0.90
N THR A 104 6.14 -17.40 -1.49
CA THR A 104 7.32 -16.84 -2.17
C THR A 104 6.92 -15.95 -3.34
N ILE A 105 5.99 -16.42 -4.18
CA ILE A 105 5.46 -15.62 -5.30
C ILE A 105 4.82 -14.32 -4.80
N LEU A 106 4.03 -14.40 -3.71
CA LEU A 106 3.40 -13.20 -3.14
C LEU A 106 4.42 -12.21 -2.58
N GLN A 107 5.49 -12.70 -1.93
CA GLN A 107 6.58 -11.86 -1.45
C GLN A 107 7.29 -11.10 -2.58
N GLU A 108 7.56 -11.74 -3.71
CA GLU A 108 8.13 -11.08 -4.89
C GLU A 108 7.23 -9.95 -5.40
N LYS A 109 5.91 -10.17 -5.43
CA LYS A 109 4.95 -9.13 -5.82
C LYS A 109 4.88 -7.98 -4.79
N MET A 110 5.02 -8.29 -3.50
CA MET A 110 5.12 -7.26 -2.45
C MET A 110 6.42 -6.45 -2.53
N GLU A 111 7.54 -7.05 -2.91
CA GLU A 111 8.79 -6.30 -3.17
C GLU A 111 8.62 -5.35 -4.36
N ARG A 112 7.90 -5.75 -5.41
CA ARG A 112 7.56 -4.84 -6.52
C ARG A 112 6.68 -3.69 -6.06
N LEU A 113 5.67 -3.94 -5.22
CA LEU A 113 4.84 -2.88 -4.62
C LEU A 113 5.66 -1.88 -3.80
N LYS A 114 6.62 -2.40 -3.02
CA LYS A 114 7.54 -1.59 -2.23
C LYS A 114 8.41 -0.71 -3.12
N LEU A 115 8.91 -1.24 -4.23
CA LEU A 115 9.66 -0.47 -5.22
C LEU A 115 8.80 0.63 -5.84
N SER A 116 7.58 0.32 -6.32
CA SER A 116 6.67 1.34 -6.87
C SER A 116 6.37 2.46 -5.86
N LEU A 117 6.12 2.11 -4.59
CA LEU A 117 5.94 3.11 -3.51
C LEU A 117 7.16 4.01 -3.30
N SER A 118 8.37 3.52 -3.56
CA SER A 118 9.59 4.33 -3.44
C SER A 118 9.64 5.44 -4.50
N PHE A 119 9.24 5.15 -5.74
CA PHE A 119 9.18 6.15 -6.81
C PHE A 119 8.10 7.20 -6.55
N VAL A 120 6.91 6.76 -6.09
CA VAL A 120 5.83 7.64 -5.66
C VAL A 120 6.32 8.59 -4.55
N ASN A 121 7.07 8.07 -3.57
CA ASN A 121 7.62 8.86 -2.47
C ASN A 121 8.64 9.91 -2.90
N GLU A 122 9.50 9.60 -3.86
CA GLU A 122 10.44 10.60 -4.40
C GLU A 122 9.70 11.78 -5.03
N ARG A 123 8.64 11.49 -5.81
CA ARG A 123 7.82 12.53 -6.45
C ARG A 123 6.98 13.30 -5.44
N GLU A 124 6.39 12.63 -4.45
CA GLU A 124 5.67 13.27 -3.35
C GLU A 124 6.56 14.24 -2.58
N LYS A 125 7.80 13.84 -2.25
CA LYS A 125 8.76 14.71 -1.57
C LYS A 125 9.16 15.91 -2.42
N LYS A 126 9.44 15.69 -3.71
CA LYS A 126 9.80 16.78 -4.63
C LYS A 126 8.66 17.78 -4.79
N GLN A 127 7.42 17.31 -4.92
CA GLN A 127 6.23 18.15 -4.99
C GLN A 127 6.11 19.02 -3.73
N LYS A 128 6.18 18.41 -2.53
CA LYS A 128 6.13 19.15 -1.25
C LYS A 128 7.23 20.20 -1.12
N GLY A 129 8.44 19.87 -1.60
CA GLY A 129 9.55 20.82 -1.64
C GLY A 129 9.28 22.03 -2.54
N LEU A 130 8.74 21.80 -3.74
CA LEU A 130 8.39 22.86 -4.69
C LEU A 130 7.23 23.73 -4.19
N ILE A 131 6.19 23.14 -3.60
CA ILE A 131 5.09 23.90 -2.98
C ILE A 131 5.62 24.83 -1.89
N THR A 132 6.50 24.32 -1.02
CA THR A 132 7.11 25.12 0.05
C THR A 132 7.97 26.25 -0.52
N ALA A 133 8.74 25.97 -1.58
CA ALA A 133 9.54 26.98 -2.27
C ALA A 133 8.68 28.06 -2.92
N LYS A 134 7.58 27.67 -3.57
CA LYS A 134 6.61 28.57 -4.20
C LYS A 134 6.00 29.53 -3.17
N LEU A 135 5.48 29.02 -2.05
CA LEU A 135 4.92 29.85 -0.98
C LEU A 135 5.93 30.84 -0.40
N LYS A 136 7.19 30.42 -0.26
CA LYS A 136 8.28 31.30 0.20
C LYS A 136 8.57 32.41 -0.82
N LEU A 137 8.63 32.07 -2.11
CA LEU A 137 8.85 33.04 -3.19
C LEU A 137 7.69 34.02 -3.32
N GLU A 138 6.45 33.57 -3.24
CA GLU A 138 5.25 34.43 -3.27
C GLU A 138 5.28 35.46 -2.13
N LYS A 139 5.67 35.04 -0.92
CA LYS A 139 5.86 35.96 0.21
C LYS A 139 6.96 36.99 -0.08
N GLN A 140 8.12 36.55 -0.55
CA GLN A 140 9.24 37.45 -0.90
C GLN A 140 8.86 38.44 -2.00
N LEU A 141 8.10 37.98 -2.99
CA LEU A 141 7.65 38.76 -4.13
C LEU A 141 6.64 39.84 -3.69
N LYS A 142 5.71 39.50 -2.78
CA LYS A 142 4.80 40.47 -2.16
C LYS A 142 5.57 41.56 -1.40
N GLU A 143 6.57 41.18 -0.61
CA GLU A 143 7.42 42.12 0.13
C GLU A 143 8.27 43.01 -0.80
N ALA A 144 8.84 42.43 -1.86
CA ALA A 144 9.66 43.16 -2.83
C ALA A 144 8.82 44.16 -3.65
N LYS A 145 7.63 43.74 -4.11
CA LYS A 145 6.66 44.64 -4.78
C LYS A 145 6.28 45.82 -3.91
N ALA A 146 6.06 45.61 -2.61
CA ALA A 146 5.69 46.67 -1.68
C ALA A 146 6.85 47.64 -1.38
N LYS A 147 8.09 47.14 -1.29
CA LYS A 147 9.26 47.96 -0.89
C LYS A 147 9.92 48.68 -2.06
N PHE A 148 10.09 47.99 -3.20
CA PHE A 148 10.91 48.44 -4.31
C PHE A 148 10.10 48.70 -5.59
N GLY A 149 8.83 48.31 -5.60
CA GLY A 149 7.96 48.39 -6.76
C GLY A 149 8.04 47.17 -7.69
N PRO A 150 7.08 47.04 -8.62
CA PRO A 150 6.94 45.86 -9.49
C PRO A 150 8.05 45.73 -10.54
N ASN A 151 8.62 46.86 -10.98
CA ASN A 151 9.62 46.90 -12.05
C ASN A 151 11.07 46.96 -11.55
N ALA A 152 11.29 46.86 -10.24
CA ALA A 152 12.64 46.78 -9.70
C ALA A 152 13.30 45.46 -10.12
N SER A 153 14.59 45.49 -10.47
CA SER A 153 15.32 44.31 -10.97
C SER A 153 15.22 43.11 -10.02
N ASN A 154 15.27 43.35 -8.71
CA ASN A 154 15.10 42.28 -7.70
C ASN A 154 13.69 41.66 -7.73
N THR A 155 12.65 42.49 -7.93
CA THR A 155 11.27 41.99 -8.06
C THR A 155 11.07 41.18 -9.33
N ILE A 156 11.67 41.61 -10.45
CA ILE A 156 11.64 40.88 -11.73
C ILE A 156 12.30 39.52 -11.58
N LEU A 157 13.51 39.47 -11.03
CA LEU A 157 14.26 38.22 -10.81
C LEU A 157 13.50 37.23 -9.90
N LEU A 158 12.85 37.74 -8.84
CA LEU A 158 12.00 36.92 -7.98
C LEU A 158 10.78 36.37 -8.72
N ASN A 159 10.22 37.14 -9.66
CA ASN A 159 9.10 36.70 -10.48
C ASN A 159 9.51 35.59 -11.46
N GLU A 160 10.62 35.76 -12.17
CA GLU A 160 11.17 34.72 -13.06
C GLU A 160 11.43 33.41 -12.30
N LYS A 161 11.99 33.51 -11.09
CA LYS A 161 12.23 32.35 -10.23
C LYS A 161 10.94 31.69 -9.75
N ALA A 162 9.89 32.48 -9.49
CA ALA A 162 8.57 31.94 -9.11
C ALA A 162 7.92 31.20 -10.29
N GLU A 163 8.02 31.74 -11.50
CA GLU A 163 7.55 31.10 -12.74
C GLU A 163 8.30 29.79 -13.03
N GLU A 164 9.62 29.76 -12.83
CA GLU A 164 10.42 28.53 -12.95
C GLU A 164 9.96 27.45 -11.97
N VAL A 165 9.73 27.81 -10.70
CA VAL A 165 9.23 26.87 -9.68
C VAL A 165 7.83 26.37 -10.03
N ASP A 166 6.96 27.22 -10.59
CA ASP A 166 5.62 26.82 -11.00
C ASP A 166 5.64 25.83 -12.17
N CYS A 167 6.46 26.09 -13.19
CA CYS A 167 6.66 25.17 -14.31
C CYS A 167 7.20 23.81 -13.81
N ASN A 168 8.20 23.82 -12.94
CA ASN A 168 8.76 22.62 -12.33
C ASN A 168 7.71 21.85 -11.51
N LEU A 169 6.84 22.55 -10.78
CA LEU A 169 5.77 21.94 -10.00
C LEU A 169 4.80 21.20 -10.90
N GLN A 170 4.31 21.84 -11.97
CA GLN A 170 3.39 21.21 -12.93
C GLN A 170 3.97 19.92 -13.52
N VAL A 171 5.25 19.93 -13.90
CA VAL A 171 5.93 18.74 -14.41
C VAL A 171 5.99 17.62 -13.36
N VAL A 172 6.34 17.95 -12.12
CA VAL A 172 6.43 16.97 -11.03
C VAL A 172 5.06 16.41 -10.66
N GLU A 173 3.99 17.20 -10.70
CA GLU A 173 2.63 16.75 -10.45
C GLU A 173 2.17 15.73 -11.49
N GLN A 174 2.44 15.99 -12.77
CA GLN A 174 2.16 15.02 -13.83
C GLN A 174 2.96 13.72 -13.65
N GLN A 175 4.24 13.83 -13.29
CA GLN A 175 5.05 12.64 -12.99
C GLN A 175 4.56 11.87 -11.76
N TYR A 176 4.10 12.58 -10.73
CA TYR A 176 3.55 11.98 -9.52
C TYR A 176 2.28 11.18 -9.85
N ILE A 177 1.33 11.78 -10.56
CA ILE A 177 0.11 11.11 -11.03
C ILE A 177 0.47 9.88 -11.88
N ARG A 178 1.40 10.02 -12.83
CA ARG A 178 1.86 8.91 -13.67
C ARG A 178 2.46 7.76 -12.86
N SER A 179 3.28 8.06 -11.84
CA SER A 179 3.86 7.03 -10.97
C SER A 179 2.80 6.25 -10.17
N ILE A 180 1.68 6.88 -9.85
CA ILE A 180 0.56 6.21 -9.18
C ILE A 180 -0.21 5.33 -10.17
N ILE A 181 -0.60 5.90 -11.32
CA ILE A 181 -1.51 5.25 -12.27
C ILE A 181 -0.82 4.12 -13.05
N ASN A 182 0.46 4.28 -13.39
CA ASN A 182 1.16 3.31 -14.22
C ASN A 182 1.99 2.34 -13.36
N ASP A 183 2.71 2.83 -12.35
CA ASP A 183 3.66 1.95 -11.64
C ASP A 183 3.03 1.30 -10.40
N LEU A 184 2.35 2.08 -9.57
CA LEU A 184 1.76 1.57 -8.33
C LEU A 184 0.49 0.75 -8.59
N LYS A 185 -0.41 1.25 -9.44
CA LYS A 185 -1.65 0.56 -9.80
C LYS A 185 -1.36 -0.82 -10.42
N ASP A 186 -0.44 -0.90 -11.38
CA ASP A 186 -0.13 -2.17 -12.04
C ASP A 186 0.49 -3.16 -11.04
N ALA A 187 1.36 -2.70 -10.14
CA ALA A 187 1.91 -3.53 -9.07
C ALA A 187 0.81 -4.03 -8.09
N LEU A 188 -0.20 -3.20 -7.78
CA LEU A 188 -1.34 -3.58 -6.95
C LEU A 188 -2.21 -4.63 -7.63
N ILE A 189 -2.47 -4.45 -8.92
CA ILE A 189 -3.25 -5.38 -9.74
C ILE A 189 -2.52 -6.73 -9.84
N ASP A 190 -1.22 -6.73 -10.14
CA ASP A 190 -0.39 -7.94 -10.22
C ASP A 190 -0.38 -8.72 -8.89
N TYR A 191 -0.26 -8.00 -7.77
CA TYR A 191 -0.33 -8.60 -6.44
C TYR A 191 -1.71 -9.23 -6.17
N ALA A 192 -2.80 -8.51 -6.48
CA ALA A 192 -4.16 -9.00 -6.30
C ALA A 192 -4.45 -10.24 -7.15
N TYR A 193 -4.01 -10.27 -8.41
CA TYR A 193 -4.12 -11.45 -9.27
C TYR A 193 -3.32 -12.63 -8.73
N SER A 194 -2.09 -12.39 -8.27
CA SER A 194 -1.24 -13.43 -7.69
C SER A 194 -1.86 -14.02 -6.41
N MET A 195 -2.48 -13.17 -5.58
CA MET A 195 -3.20 -13.58 -4.38
C MET A 195 -4.42 -14.45 -4.73
N SER A 196 -5.22 -14.03 -5.71
CA SER A 196 -6.37 -14.81 -6.21
C SER A 196 -5.93 -16.17 -6.79
N ALA A 197 -4.85 -16.18 -7.57
CA ALA A 197 -4.28 -17.41 -8.12
C ALA A 197 -3.77 -18.36 -7.02
N ALA A 198 -3.06 -17.84 -6.00
CA ALA A 198 -2.58 -18.61 -4.86
C ALA A 198 -3.74 -19.24 -4.07
N ALA A 199 -4.82 -18.48 -3.83
CA ALA A 199 -6.01 -18.96 -3.14
C ALA A 199 -6.74 -20.07 -3.92
N ARG A 200 -6.89 -19.90 -5.25
CA ARG A 200 -7.48 -20.95 -6.11
C ARG A 200 -6.65 -22.23 -6.10
N LYS A 201 -5.33 -22.12 -6.20
CA LYS A 201 -4.42 -23.27 -6.18
C LYS A 201 -4.52 -24.05 -4.86
N GLN A 202 -4.61 -23.34 -3.73
CA GLN A 202 -4.85 -23.96 -2.41
C GLN A 202 -6.20 -24.68 -2.35
N LYS A 203 -7.27 -24.07 -2.87
CA LYS A 203 -8.61 -24.70 -2.90
C LYS A 203 -8.61 -26.00 -3.70
N ILE A 204 -8.01 -26.01 -4.89
CA ILE A 204 -7.91 -27.22 -5.72
C ILE A 204 -7.18 -28.34 -4.98
N GLN A 205 -6.08 -28.02 -4.30
CA GLN A 205 -5.27 -29.02 -3.60
C GLN A 205 -6.00 -29.65 -2.40
N VAL A 206 -6.78 -28.85 -1.66
CA VAL A 206 -7.64 -29.36 -0.58
C VAL A 206 -8.75 -30.27 -1.11
N VAL A 207 -9.36 -29.92 -2.24
CA VAL A 207 -10.39 -30.76 -2.89
C VAL A 207 -9.83 -32.09 -3.34
N VAL A 208 -8.62 -32.11 -3.94
CA VAL A 208 -7.94 -33.35 -4.35
C VAL A 208 -7.71 -34.27 -3.15
N LEU A 209 -7.21 -33.74 -2.03
CA LEU A 209 -6.95 -34.53 -0.83
C LEU A 209 -8.21 -34.99 -0.08
N SER A 210 -9.36 -34.33 -0.32
CA SER A 210 -10.64 -34.76 0.26
C SER A 210 -11.35 -35.82 -0.59
N SER A 211 -10.83 -36.12 -1.78
CA SER A 211 -11.45 -37.03 -2.76
C SER A 211 -10.67 -38.34 -2.95
N THR A 212 -9.54 -38.50 -2.27
CA THR A 212 -8.70 -39.69 -2.16
C THR A 212 -8.86 -40.32 -0.79
#